data_AF-A0A419KWC6-F1
#
_entry.id   AF-A0A419KWC6-F1
#
_cell.length_a   1.000
_cell.length_b   1.000
_cell.length_c   1.000
_cell.angle_alpha   90.00
_cell.angle_beta   90.00
_cell.angle_gamma   90.00
#
_symmetry.space_group_name_H-M   'P 1'
#
loop_
_entity.id
_entity.type
_entity.pdbx_description
1 polymer ?
#
loop_
_entity_poly.entity_id
_entity_poly.type
_entity_poly.pdbx_seq_one_letter_code
_entity_poly.pdbx_strand_id
1 'polypeptide(L)'
;MKAQKKPLSLLPPLFPSSRRRYVRVPPKHLYEYIIHLLREDLGLKDTHIRQRDDMTLEINLGGRIGANLKAWITSEGDTSVLNINFRYGKLILLASTIFSAAIVLSILFGTFLPMLIVAALLPMAYNVNLEAIRFLDVLNETLPFLEREYNRQILLMDRDRLRRYLGKAQELYEKLCKRHISIWGNINVLKYKIEEYQSLGLTYEEAIIKIAEEEGLIVD
;
A
#
# COMPACT_ATOMS: atom_id res chain seq x y z
N MET A 1 11.40 26.17 -2.61
CA MET A 1 11.16 24.77 -2.21
C MET A 1 12.23 24.35 -1.20
N LYS A 2 11.89 24.26 0.10
CA LYS A 2 12.79 23.68 1.10
C LYS A 2 12.57 22.17 1.09
N ALA A 3 13.56 21.42 0.61
CA ALA A 3 13.62 19.98 0.82
C ALA A 3 13.57 19.74 2.33
N GLN A 4 12.48 19.15 2.82
CA GLN A 4 12.45 18.59 4.16
C GLN A 4 13.55 17.52 4.22
N LYS A 5 14.65 17.84 4.92
CA LYS A 5 15.64 16.85 5.31
C LYS A 5 14.92 15.80 6.14
N LYS A 6 14.75 14.62 5.55
CA LYS A 6 14.40 13.37 6.24
C LYS A 6 15.30 13.30 7.49
N PRO A 7 14.77 13.13 8.72
CA PRO A 7 15.64 12.90 9.86
C PRO A 7 16.48 11.68 9.52
N LEU A 8 17.79 11.90 9.40
CA LEU A 8 18.76 10.87 9.13
C LEU A 8 18.78 9.98 10.38
N SER A 9 17.88 9.00 10.45
CA SER A 9 18.10 7.83 11.28
C SER A 9 19.35 7.16 10.72
N LEU A 10 20.51 7.52 11.27
CA LEU A 10 21.85 7.11 10.85
C LEU A 10 22.05 5.59 10.87
N LEU A 11 21.13 4.85 11.49
CA LEU A 11 21.07 3.40 11.49
C LEU A 11 19.72 2.96 10.90
N PRO A 12 19.72 2.03 9.94
CA PRO A 12 18.48 1.44 9.48
C PRO A 12 17.79 0.74 10.67
N PRO A 13 16.44 0.68 10.68
CA PRO A 13 15.71 0.07 11.78
C PRO A 13 16.20 -1.36 12.01
N LEU A 14 16.60 -1.66 13.24
CA LEU A 14 16.96 -3.00 13.67
C LEU A 14 15.68 -3.80 13.91
N PHE A 15 15.49 -4.86 13.13
CA PHE A 15 14.36 -5.79 13.20
C PHE A 15 13.00 -5.07 13.15
N PRO A 16 12.62 -4.48 12.00
CA PRO A 16 11.31 -3.84 11.87
C PRO A 16 10.21 -4.82 12.29
N SER A 17 9.35 -4.43 13.22
CA SER A 17 8.29 -5.31 13.75
C SER A 17 6.98 -5.13 12.99
N SER A 18 6.45 -3.91 12.97
CA SER A 18 5.22 -3.58 12.26
C SER A 18 5.33 -2.26 11.51
N ARG A 19 4.78 -2.20 10.31
CA ARG A 19 4.61 -0.98 9.52
C ARG A 19 3.20 -0.90 9.00
N ARG A 20 2.64 0.31 9.00
CA ARG A 20 1.36 0.62 8.38
C ARG A 20 1.57 1.72 7.34
N ARG A 21 0.98 1.55 6.16
CA ARG A 21 1.03 2.53 5.07
C ARG A 21 -0.37 2.75 4.52
N TYR A 22 -0.72 4.03 4.37
CA TYR A 22 -1.93 4.45 3.69
C TYR A 22 -1.57 4.69 2.23
N VAL A 23 -2.37 4.14 1.33
CA VAL A 23 -2.15 4.20 -0.11
C VAL A 23 -3.46 4.62 -0.78
N ARG A 24 -3.42 5.66 -1.62
CA ARG A 24 -4.61 6.17 -2.33
C ARG A 24 -4.94 5.37 -3.58
N VAL A 25 -5.07 4.06 -3.41
CA VAL A 25 -5.35 3.09 -4.48
C VAL A 25 -6.34 2.07 -3.93
N PRO A 26 -7.30 1.54 -4.72
CA PRO A 26 -8.22 0.51 -4.27
C PRO A 26 -7.52 -0.77 -3.80
N PRO A 27 -8.11 -1.49 -2.82
CA PRO A 27 -7.46 -2.64 -2.19
C PRO A 27 -7.05 -3.73 -3.17
N LYS A 28 -7.91 -4.02 -4.15
CA LYS A 28 -7.67 -5.04 -5.17
C LYS A 28 -6.47 -4.70 -6.06
N HIS A 29 -6.38 -3.46 -6.52
CA HIS A 29 -5.26 -3.00 -7.35
C HIS A 29 -3.95 -3.02 -6.55
N LEU A 30 -4.00 -2.58 -5.29
CA LEU A 30 -2.84 -2.63 -4.40
C LEU A 30 -2.38 -4.07 -4.13
N TYR A 31 -3.32 -5.01 -3.95
CA TYR A 31 -3.01 -6.42 -3.74
C TYR A 31 -2.29 -7.04 -4.94
N GLU A 32 -2.83 -6.84 -6.15
CA GLU A 32 -2.23 -7.33 -7.39
C GLU A 32 -0.84 -6.72 -7.61
N TYR A 33 -0.68 -5.42 -7.33
CA TYR A 33 0.61 -4.75 -7.42
C TYR A 33 1.66 -5.31 -6.45
N ILE A 34 1.27 -5.57 -5.19
CA ILE A 34 2.20 -6.13 -4.21
C ILE A 34 2.65 -7.54 -4.63
N ILE A 35 1.76 -8.36 -5.19
CA ILE A 35 2.14 -9.68 -5.72
C ILE A 35 3.15 -9.52 -6.86
N HIS A 36 2.90 -8.58 -7.79
CA HIS A 36 3.80 -8.28 -8.88
C HIS A 36 5.19 -7.83 -8.39
N LEU A 37 5.22 -6.87 -7.45
CA LEU A 37 6.45 -6.37 -6.82
C LEU A 37 7.25 -7.49 -6.13
N LEU A 38 6.57 -8.39 -5.42
CA LEU A 38 7.23 -9.52 -4.77
C LEU A 38 7.91 -10.46 -5.77
N ARG A 39 7.31 -10.67 -6.93
CA ARG A 39 7.81 -11.54 -7.99
C ARG A 39 8.93 -10.89 -8.80
N GLU A 40 8.68 -9.69 -9.32
CA GLU A 40 9.57 -9.02 -10.27
C GLU A 40 10.70 -8.26 -9.57
N ASP A 41 10.37 -7.40 -8.60
CA ASP A 41 11.38 -6.52 -7.97
C ASP A 41 12.21 -7.23 -6.91
N LEU A 42 11.60 -8.20 -6.21
CA LEU A 42 12.26 -8.95 -5.14
C LEU A 42 12.67 -10.37 -5.56
N GLY A 43 12.28 -10.84 -6.76
CA GLY A 43 12.66 -12.15 -7.27
C GLY A 43 12.20 -13.33 -6.41
N LEU A 44 11.13 -13.15 -5.62
CA LEU A 44 10.66 -14.19 -4.71
C LEU A 44 9.95 -15.30 -5.49
N LYS A 45 10.38 -16.54 -5.28
CA LYS A 45 9.71 -17.73 -5.81
C LYS A 45 8.31 -17.86 -5.20
N ASP A 46 7.35 -18.40 -5.96
CA ASP A 46 5.98 -18.62 -5.48
C ASP A 46 5.92 -19.46 -4.19
N THR A 47 6.88 -20.37 -3.98
CA THR A 47 6.99 -21.15 -2.73
C THR A 47 7.17 -20.29 -1.47
N HIS A 48 7.60 -19.04 -1.62
CA HIS A 48 7.78 -18.08 -0.53
C HIS A 48 6.58 -17.15 -0.34
N ILE A 49 5.59 -17.19 -1.24
CA ILE A 49 4.40 -16.34 -1.20
C ILE A 49 3.19 -17.23 -0.98
N ARG A 50 2.59 -17.16 0.21
CA ARG A 50 1.35 -17.83 0.53
C ARG A 50 0.23 -16.80 0.54
N GLN A 51 -0.65 -16.92 -0.44
CA GLN A 51 -1.88 -16.15 -0.48
C GLN A 51 -2.89 -16.79 0.47
N ARG A 52 -3.53 -15.99 1.31
CA ARG A 52 -4.70 -16.37 2.08
C ARG A 52 -5.91 -15.59 1.59
N ASP A 53 -7.08 -16.12 1.88
CA ASP A 53 -8.35 -15.42 1.70
C ASP A 53 -8.29 -14.04 2.38
N ASP A 54 -9.08 -13.09 1.88
CA ASP A 54 -9.17 -11.70 2.37
C ASP A 54 -7.91 -10.83 2.18
N MET A 55 -7.32 -10.82 0.97
CA MET A 55 -6.21 -9.92 0.59
C MET A 55 -5.00 -9.98 1.56
N THR A 56 -4.75 -11.16 2.11
CA THR A 56 -3.68 -11.41 3.06
C THR A 56 -2.56 -12.22 2.41
N LEU A 57 -1.31 -11.77 2.60
CA LEU A 57 -0.10 -12.40 2.08
C LEU A 57 0.81 -12.79 3.23
N GLU A 58 1.21 -14.06 3.27
CA GLU A 58 2.30 -14.55 4.10
C GLU A 58 3.54 -14.75 3.21
N ILE A 59 4.61 -14.02 3.49
CA ILE A 59 5.81 -13.96 2.66
C ILE A 59 7.01 -14.43 3.50
N ASN A 60 7.84 -15.29 2.95
CA ASN A 60 9.07 -15.74 3.61
C ASN A 60 10.28 -15.05 2.96
N LEU A 61 10.79 -14.01 3.62
CA LEU A 61 12.02 -13.30 3.21
C LEU A 61 13.21 -14.11 3.72
N GLY A 62 14.19 -14.46 2.88
CA GLY A 62 15.43 -15.14 3.32
C GLY A 62 15.37 -16.64 3.56
N GLY A 63 14.34 -17.32 3.06
CA GLY A 63 14.31 -18.78 3.04
C GLY A 63 14.21 -19.45 4.42
N ARG A 64 15.20 -20.26 4.80
CA ARG A 64 15.11 -21.16 5.98
C ARG A 64 15.27 -20.44 7.33
N ILE A 65 16.10 -19.41 7.39
CA ILE A 65 16.44 -18.68 8.64
C ILE A 65 15.92 -17.24 8.61
N GLY A 66 15.29 -16.83 7.50
CA GLY A 66 14.84 -15.47 7.30
C GLY A 66 13.53 -15.06 8.00
N ALA A 67 13.08 -13.84 7.70
CA ALA A 67 11.93 -13.21 8.32
C ALA A 67 10.61 -13.64 7.65
N ASN A 68 9.65 -14.07 8.46
CA ASN A 68 8.28 -14.26 7.97
C ASN A 68 7.53 -12.93 8.03
N LEU A 69 7.00 -12.50 6.91
CA LEU A 69 6.23 -11.28 6.77
C LEU A 69 4.75 -11.62 6.57
N LYS A 70 3.87 -10.96 7.31
CA LYS A 70 2.42 -10.98 7.06
C LYS A 70 2.01 -9.59 6.59
N ALA A 71 1.53 -9.48 5.35
CA ALA A 71 0.95 -8.27 4.80
C ALA A 71 -0.56 -8.47 4.61
N TRP A 72 -1.37 -7.50 4.96
CA TRP A 72 -2.81 -7.52 4.66
C TRP A 72 -3.30 -6.13 4.34
N ILE A 73 -4.30 -6.06 3.47
CA ILE A 73 -4.84 -4.81 2.96
C ILE A 73 -6.26 -4.67 3.47
N THR A 74 -6.57 -3.51 4.05
CA THR A 74 -7.93 -3.14 4.45
C THR A 74 -8.38 -1.91 3.69
N SER A 75 -9.67 -1.83 3.36
CA SER A 75 -10.27 -0.63 2.78
C SER A 75 -10.59 0.37 3.89
N GLU A 76 -10.24 1.64 3.66
CA GLU A 76 -10.63 2.78 4.48
C GLU A 76 -11.13 3.89 3.54
N GLY A 77 -12.41 3.79 3.16
CA GLY A 77 -13.02 4.63 2.12
C GLY A 77 -12.34 4.42 0.75
N ASP A 78 -11.93 5.52 0.12
CA ASP A 78 -11.21 5.51 -1.17
C ASP A 78 -9.71 5.19 -1.03
N THR A 79 -9.25 4.91 0.19
CA THR A 79 -7.86 4.57 0.45
C THR A 79 -7.72 3.14 0.95
N SER A 80 -6.55 2.55 0.67
CA SER A 80 -6.17 1.25 1.19
C SER A 80 -5.13 1.40 2.27
N VAL A 81 -5.28 0.60 3.33
CA VAL A 81 -4.30 0.51 4.40
C VAL A 81 -3.54 -0.79 4.25
N LEU A 82 -2.27 -0.68 3.90
CA LEU A 82 -1.34 -1.79 3.89
C LEU A 82 -0.72 -1.96 5.28
N ASN A 83 -1.07 -3.05 5.93
CA ASN A 83 -0.49 -3.44 7.20
C ASN A 83 0.55 -4.53 6.98
N ILE A 84 1.72 -4.36 7.58
CA ILE A 84 2.91 -5.18 7.39
C ILE A 84 3.43 -5.57 8.76
N ASN A 85 3.59 -6.87 9.01
CA ASN A 85 4.09 -7.40 10.28
C ASN A 85 5.19 -8.43 10.03
N PHE A 86 6.36 -8.22 10.62
CA PHE A 86 7.50 -9.11 10.52
C PHE A 86 7.61 -9.98 11.77
N ARG A 87 7.86 -11.27 11.55
CA ARG A 87 8.03 -12.29 12.58
C ARG A 87 9.37 -12.97 12.37
N TYR A 88 10.24 -12.84 13.37
CA TYR A 88 11.58 -13.42 13.39
C TYR A 88 11.64 -14.73 14.19
N GLY A 89 10.51 -15.44 14.34
CA GLY A 89 10.40 -16.62 15.19
C GLY A 89 11.41 -17.73 14.85
N LYS A 90 11.73 -17.93 13.57
CA LYS A 90 12.75 -18.90 13.13
C LYS A 90 14.15 -18.54 13.65
N LEU A 91 14.54 -17.27 13.55
CA LEU A 91 15.81 -16.75 14.07
C LEU A 91 15.86 -16.86 15.60
N ILE A 92 14.77 -16.52 16.29
CA ILE A 92 14.68 -16.60 17.76
C ILE A 92 14.80 -18.06 18.23
N LEU A 93 14.12 -18.99 17.56
CA LEU A 93 14.23 -20.42 17.86
C LEU A 93 15.66 -20.93 17.66
N LEU A 94 16.29 -20.57 16.54
CA LEU A 94 17.68 -20.95 16.25
C LEU A 94 18.68 -20.33 17.24
N ALA A 95 18.49 -19.08 17.63
CA ALA A 95 19.30 -18.43 18.65
C ALA A 95 19.14 -19.13 20.00
N SER A 96 17.90 -19.47 20.38
CA SER A 96 17.61 -20.16 21.64
C SER A 96 18.21 -21.56 21.70
N THR A 97 18.15 -22.33 20.61
CA THR A 97 18.76 -23.68 20.55
C THR A 97 20.28 -23.61 20.64
N ILE A 98 20.92 -22.69 19.89
CA ILE A 98 22.38 -22.50 19.93
C ILE A 98 22.84 -22.05 21.32
N PHE A 99 22.11 -21.10 21.92
CA PHE A 99 22.44 -20.60 23.25
C PHE A 99 22.32 -21.69 24.32
N SER A 100 21.23 -22.48 24.29
CA SER A 100 21.02 -23.59 25.21
C SER A 100 22.10 -24.66 25.07
N ALA A 101 22.45 -25.03 23.83
CA ALA A 101 23.52 -25.99 23.56
C ALA A 101 24.88 -25.48 24.08
N ALA A 102 25.20 -24.20 23.89
CA ALA A 102 26.43 -23.60 24.39
C ALA A 102 26.53 -23.66 25.92
N ILE A 103 25.42 -23.40 26.64
CA ILE A 103 25.38 -23.52 28.10
C ILE A 103 25.68 -24.96 28.54
N VAL A 104 25.00 -25.94 27.95
CA VAL A 104 25.19 -27.36 28.30
C VAL A 104 26.63 -27.80 28.06
N LEU A 105 27.21 -27.42 26.91
CA LEU A 105 28.61 -27.71 26.58
C LEU A 105 29.58 -27.03 27.54
N SER A 106 29.31 -25.78 27.93
CA SER A 106 30.14 -25.05 28.89
C SER A 106 30.17 -25.71 30.26
N ILE A 107 29.02 -26.22 30.73
CA ILE A 107 28.95 -26.97 31.99
C ILE A 107 29.73 -28.29 31.86
N LEU A 108 29.55 -29.02 30.75
CA LEU A 108 30.19 -30.32 30.53
C LEU A 108 31.72 -30.23 30.46
N PHE A 109 32.26 -29.21 29.79
CA PHE A 109 33.70 -29.02 29.61
C PHE A 109 34.33 -28.13 30.68
N GLY A 110 33.55 -27.54 31.59
CA GLY A 110 34.03 -26.63 32.62
C GLY A 110 34.70 -25.35 32.07
N THR A 111 34.37 -24.96 30.84
CA THR A 111 34.98 -23.80 30.16
C THR A 111 33.92 -22.93 29.47
N PHE A 112 34.21 -21.64 29.35
CA PHE A 112 33.33 -20.68 28.66
C PHE A 112 33.50 -20.68 27.13
N LEU A 113 34.48 -21.43 26.59
CA LEU A 113 34.80 -21.44 25.15
C LEU A 113 33.60 -21.76 24.24
N PRO A 114 32.70 -22.71 24.56
CA PRO A 114 31.50 -22.97 23.75
C PRO A 114 30.59 -21.75 23.54
N MET A 115 30.63 -20.75 24.44
CA MET A 115 29.85 -19.51 24.27
C MET A 115 30.29 -18.67 23.07
N LEU A 116 31.51 -18.85 22.55
CA LEU A 116 31.94 -18.15 21.34
C LEU A 116 31.09 -18.51 20.12
N ILE A 117 30.44 -19.69 20.12
CA ILE A 117 29.51 -20.11 19.05
C ILE A 117 28.33 -19.13 18.94
N VAL A 118 27.91 -18.51 20.05
CA VAL A 118 26.80 -17.53 20.06
C VAL A 118 27.14 -16.30 19.21
N ALA A 119 28.42 -15.93 19.09
CA ALA A 119 28.84 -14.79 18.26
C ALA A 119 28.52 -15.01 16.77
N ALA A 120 28.41 -16.26 16.30
CA ALA A 120 28.02 -16.57 14.93
C ALA A 120 26.56 -16.18 14.61
N LEU A 121 25.74 -15.91 15.63
CA LEU A 121 24.37 -15.38 15.44
C LEU A 121 24.36 -13.94 14.92
N LEU A 122 25.39 -13.14 15.22
CA LEU A 122 25.46 -11.74 14.81
C LEU A 122 25.39 -11.54 13.29
N PRO A 123 26.25 -12.18 12.46
CA PRO A 123 26.15 -12.04 11.01
C PRO A 123 24.84 -12.61 10.45
N MET A 124 24.29 -13.68 11.06
CA MET A 124 22.99 -14.22 10.65
C MET A 124 21.86 -13.22 10.92
N ALA A 125 21.82 -12.67 12.13
CA ALA A 125 20.85 -11.68 12.56
C ALA A 125 20.93 -10.41 11.68
N TYR A 126 22.13 -9.97 11.34
CA TYR A 126 22.35 -8.85 10.42
C TYR A 126 21.78 -9.12 9.02
N ASN A 127 22.05 -10.29 8.44
CA ASN A 127 21.54 -10.66 7.11
C ASN A 127 20.00 -10.71 7.08
N VAL A 128 19.38 -11.33 8.10
CA VAL A 128 17.91 -11.39 8.22
C VAL A 128 17.30 -10.00 8.37
N ASN A 129 17.96 -9.10 9.10
CA ASN A 129 17.53 -7.71 9.21
C ASN A 129 17.65 -6.97 7.87
N LEU A 130 18.75 -7.18 7.14
CA LEU A 130 19.01 -6.54 5.85
C LEU A 130 17.93 -6.92 4.82
N GLU A 131 17.49 -8.17 4.78
CA GLU A 131 16.40 -8.59 3.90
C GLU A 131 15.06 -7.91 4.22
N ALA A 132 14.75 -7.75 5.51
CA ALA A 132 13.55 -7.03 5.94
C ALA A 132 13.61 -5.54 5.58
N ILE A 133 14.78 -4.91 5.74
CA ILE A 133 15.02 -3.52 5.33
C ILE A 133 14.90 -3.39 3.81
N ARG A 134 15.54 -4.27 3.04
CA ARG A 134 15.48 -4.26 1.57
C ARG A 134 14.04 -4.35 1.07
N PHE A 135 13.22 -5.21 1.65
CA PHE A 135 11.79 -5.28 1.34
C PHE A 135 11.10 -3.93 1.58
N LEU A 136 11.33 -3.31 2.75
CA LEU A 136 10.75 -2.03 3.09
C LEU A 136 11.22 -0.90 2.18
N ASP A 137 12.48 -0.92 1.75
CA ASP A 137 13.05 0.08 0.86
C ASP A 137 12.43 -0.02 -0.53
N VAL A 138 12.38 -1.22 -1.12
CA VAL A 138 11.69 -1.46 -2.40
C VAL A 138 10.24 -0.99 -2.31
N LEU A 139 9.53 -1.36 -1.24
CA LEU A 139 8.14 -0.95 -1.02
C LEU A 139 7.98 0.58 -0.88
N ASN A 140 8.91 1.24 -0.20
CA ASN A 140 8.88 2.69 -0.02
C ASN A 140 9.19 3.45 -1.32
N GLU A 141 10.01 2.89 -2.21
CA GLU A 141 10.36 3.48 -3.50
C GLU A 141 9.24 3.30 -4.54
N THR A 142 8.60 2.14 -4.54
CA THR A 142 7.63 1.72 -5.56
C THR A 142 6.21 2.18 -5.26
N LEU A 143 5.77 2.22 -4.00
CA LEU A 143 4.40 2.65 -3.65
C LEU A 143 4.04 4.04 -4.18
N PRO A 144 4.90 5.09 -4.05
CA PRO A 144 4.60 6.41 -4.61
C PRO A 144 4.51 6.44 -6.13
N PHE A 145 5.12 5.46 -6.82
CA PHE A 145 4.99 5.31 -8.27
C PHE A 145 3.62 4.72 -8.62
N LEU A 146 3.19 3.67 -7.91
CA LEU A 146 1.84 3.11 -8.06
C LEU A 146 0.76 4.18 -7.86
N GLU A 147 0.85 4.98 -6.80
CA GLU A 147 -0.14 6.04 -6.53
C GLU A 147 -0.19 7.07 -7.67
N ARG A 148 0.98 7.46 -8.20
CA ARG A 148 1.05 8.41 -9.31
C ARG A 148 0.47 7.82 -10.59
N GLU A 149 0.78 6.57 -10.91
CA GLU A 149 0.27 5.90 -12.09
C GLU A 149 -1.24 5.67 -12.01
N TYR A 150 -1.73 5.24 -10.84
CA TYR A 150 -3.16 5.07 -10.61
C TYR A 150 -3.93 6.40 -10.71
N ASN A 151 -3.42 7.47 -10.08
CA ASN A 151 -4.02 8.81 -10.19
C ASN A 151 -4.03 9.30 -11.64
N ARG A 152 -2.95 9.04 -12.40
CA ARG A 152 -2.89 9.39 -13.82
C ARG A 152 -3.96 8.64 -14.62
N GLN A 153 -4.14 7.35 -14.36
CA GLN A 153 -5.17 6.55 -15.04
C GLN A 153 -6.57 7.04 -14.71
N ILE A 154 -6.89 7.35 -13.45
CA ILE A 154 -8.18 7.96 -13.09
C ILE A 154 -8.39 9.26 -13.87
N LEU A 155 -7.40 10.16 -13.88
CA LEU A 155 -7.52 11.44 -14.58
C LEU A 155 -7.74 11.27 -16.10
N LEU A 156 -7.13 10.26 -16.71
CA LEU A 156 -7.35 9.93 -18.12
C LEU A 156 -8.72 9.33 -18.37
N MET A 157 -9.15 8.39 -17.52
CA MET A 157 -10.48 7.78 -17.60
C MET A 157 -11.58 8.82 -17.40
N ASP A 158 -11.41 9.75 -16.45
CA ASP A 158 -12.30 10.89 -16.23
C ASP A 158 -12.37 11.79 -17.47
N ARG A 159 -11.21 12.11 -18.07
CA ARG A 159 -11.18 12.93 -19.29
C ARG A 159 -11.83 12.26 -20.49
N ASP A 160 -11.61 10.96 -20.67
CA ASP A 160 -12.23 10.20 -21.76
C ASP A 160 -13.74 10.00 -21.52
N ARG A 161 -14.17 9.81 -20.26
CA ARG A 161 -15.59 9.83 -19.87
C ARG A 161 -16.23 11.18 -20.17
N LEU A 162 -15.61 12.28 -19.75
CA LEU A 162 -16.08 13.64 -20.03
C LEU A 162 -16.19 13.86 -21.54
N ARG A 163 -15.22 13.42 -22.35
CA ARG A 163 -15.29 13.45 -23.82
C ARG A 163 -16.46 12.68 -24.40
N ARG A 164 -16.81 11.51 -23.86
CA ARG A 164 -17.98 10.73 -24.31
C ARG A 164 -19.30 11.44 -24.02
N TYR A 165 -19.38 12.19 -22.94
CA TYR A 165 -20.60 12.89 -22.51
C TYR A 165 -20.66 14.37 -22.91
N LEU A 166 -19.56 14.96 -23.40
CA LEU A 166 -19.51 16.35 -23.90
C LEU A 166 -20.60 16.63 -24.94
N GLY A 167 -20.81 15.70 -25.89
CA GLY A 167 -21.90 15.81 -26.88
C GLY A 167 -23.32 15.66 -26.30
N LYS A 168 -23.46 15.19 -25.05
CA LYS A 168 -24.74 14.98 -24.33
C LYS A 168 -24.94 15.96 -23.17
N ALA A 169 -24.03 16.91 -22.97
CA ALA A 169 -24.06 17.82 -21.83
C ALA A 169 -25.38 18.62 -21.76
N GLN A 170 -25.90 19.06 -22.91
CA GLN A 170 -27.18 19.77 -23.01
C GLN A 170 -28.37 18.91 -22.53
N GLU A 171 -28.42 17.63 -22.94
CA GLU A 171 -29.49 16.70 -22.55
C GLU A 171 -29.43 16.38 -21.04
N LEU A 172 -28.21 16.24 -20.50
CA LEU A 172 -27.99 16.02 -19.07
C LEU A 172 -28.41 17.24 -18.26
N TYR A 173 -28.13 18.44 -18.75
CA TYR A 173 -28.56 19.69 -18.12
C TYR A 173 -30.09 19.81 -18.04
N GLU A 174 -30.80 19.47 -19.11
CA GLU A 174 -32.27 19.48 -19.09
C GLU A 174 -32.85 18.47 -18.10
N LYS A 175 -32.26 17.27 -18.01
CA LYS A 175 -32.65 16.25 -17.02
C LYS A 175 -32.39 16.72 -15.58
N LEU A 176 -31.24 17.34 -15.34
CA LEU A 176 -30.89 17.93 -14.05
C LEU A 176 -31.86 19.06 -13.67
N CYS A 177 -32.19 19.97 -14.59
CA CYS A 177 -33.18 21.02 -14.36
C CYS A 177 -34.54 20.43 -13.93
N LYS A 178 -35.05 19.44 -14.67
CA LYS A 178 -36.33 18.78 -14.34
C LYS A 178 -36.28 18.13 -12.95
N ARG A 179 -35.18 17.46 -12.61
CA ARG A 179 -35.00 16.82 -11.31
C ARG A 179 -34.90 17.83 -10.17
N HIS A 180 -34.13 18.89 -10.33
CA HIS A 180 -33.99 19.95 -9.33
C HIS A 180 -35.29 20.71 -9.10
N ILE A 181 -36.05 21.02 -10.16
CA ILE A 181 -37.40 21.58 -10.01
C ILE A 181 -38.32 20.59 -9.25
N SER A 182 -38.24 19.29 -9.56
CA SER A 182 -39.07 18.28 -8.91
C SER A 182 -38.75 18.07 -7.44
N ILE A 183 -37.47 18.18 -7.03
CA ILE A 183 -37.03 17.92 -5.65
C ILE A 183 -37.04 19.20 -4.81
N TRP A 184 -36.55 20.30 -5.37
CA TRP A 184 -36.27 21.55 -4.65
C TRP A 184 -37.18 22.70 -5.07
N GLY A 185 -38.03 22.53 -6.10
CA GLY A 185 -38.91 23.58 -6.61
C GLY A 185 -38.19 24.71 -7.36
N ASN A 186 -36.86 24.67 -7.48
CA ASN A 186 -36.07 25.69 -8.15
C ASN A 186 -34.79 25.12 -8.79
N ILE A 187 -34.13 25.93 -9.63
CA ILE A 187 -32.85 25.58 -10.30
C ILE A 187 -31.66 26.20 -9.56
N ASN A 188 -31.88 27.00 -8.52
CA ASN A 188 -30.81 27.78 -7.87
C ASN A 188 -29.73 26.88 -7.26
N VAL A 189 -30.13 25.72 -6.72
CA VAL A 189 -29.19 24.72 -6.18
C VAL A 189 -28.29 24.16 -7.27
N LEU A 190 -28.86 23.83 -8.44
CA LEU A 190 -28.11 23.37 -9.59
C LEU A 190 -27.14 24.45 -10.10
N LYS A 191 -27.62 25.70 -10.22
CA LYS A 191 -26.79 26.83 -10.67
C LYS A 191 -25.61 27.08 -9.72
N TYR A 192 -25.85 27.05 -8.41
CA TYR A 192 -24.81 27.19 -7.40
C TYR A 192 -23.75 26.09 -7.51
N LYS A 193 -24.16 24.82 -7.66
CA LYS A 193 -23.22 23.71 -7.86
C LYS A 193 -22.39 23.85 -9.13
N ILE A 194 -22.98 24.32 -10.23
CA ILE A 194 -22.24 24.55 -11.47
C ILE A 194 -21.17 25.62 -11.27
N GLU A 195 -21.52 26.75 -10.64
CA GLU A 195 -20.58 27.83 -10.34
C GLU A 195 -19.45 27.38 -9.41
N GLU A 196 -19.75 26.52 -8.42
CA GLU A 196 -18.75 25.91 -7.53
C GLU A 196 -17.74 25.06 -8.32
N TYR A 197 -18.20 24.17 -9.19
CA TYR A 197 -17.31 23.35 -10.02
C TYR A 197 -16.50 24.17 -11.02
N GLN A 198 -17.07 25.25 -11.58
CA GLN A 198 -16.33 26.18 -12.43
C GLN A 198 -15.23 26.91 -11.65
N SER A 199 -15.45 27.26 -10.38
CA SER A 199 -14.42 27.85 -9.53
C SER A 199 -13.25 26.91 -9.25
N LEU A 200 -13.49 25.59 -9.29
CA LEU A 200 -12.47 24.53 -9.19
C LEU A 200 -11.73 24.28 -10.53
N GLY A 201 -12.07 25.02 -11.59
CA GLY A 201 -11.41 24.97 -12.89
C GLY A 201 -12.05 24.03 -13.91
N LEU A 202 -13.27 23.52 -13.66
CA LEU A 202 -14.04 22.79 -14.68
C LEU A 202 -14.70 23.76 -15.66
N THR A 203 -14.87 23.34 -16.91
CA THR A 203 -15.75 24.04 -17.85
C THR A 203 -17.23 23.85 -17.48
N TYR A 204 -18.12 24.67 -18.05
CA TYR A 204 -19.56 24.56 -17.81
C TYR A 204 -20.11 23.15 -18.13
N GLU A 205 -19.66 22.57 -19.24
CA GLU A 205 -20.09 21.25 -19.70
C GLU A 205 -19.54 20.13 -18.81
N GLU A 206 -18.28 20.23 -18.38
CA GLU A 206 -17.68 19.28 -17.45
C GLU A 206 -18.34 19.32 -16.06
N ALA A 207 -18.72 20.52 -15.60
CA ALA A 207 -19.47 20.70 -14.35
C ALA A 207 -20.84 20.03 -14.42
N ILE A 208 -21.57 20.18 -15.53
CA ILE A 208 -22.87 19.52 -15.75
C ILE A 208 -22.72 17.99 -15.70
N ILE A 209 -21.72 17.44 -16.41
CA ILE A 209 -21.50 16.00 -16.46
C ILE A 209 -21.17 15.45 -15.07
N LYS A 210 -20.32 16.16 -14.31
CA LYS A 210 -19.94 15.77 -12.95
C LYS A 210 -21.11 15.78 -11.97
N ILE A 211 -21.97 16.81 -12.04
CA ILE A 211 -23.21 16.86 -11.24
C ILE A 211 -24.18 15.74 -11.64
N ALA A 212 -24.28 15.42 -12.93
CA ALA A 212 -25.13 14.34 -13.41
C ALA A 212 -24.67 12.96 -12.91
N GLU A 213 -23.36 12.75 -12.76
CA GLU A 213 -22.77 11.54 -12.18
C GLU A 213 -23.06 11.44 -10.68
N GLU A 214 -22.85 12.51 -9.91
CA GLU A 214 -23.16 12.54 -8.47
C GLU A 214 -24.64 12.26 -8.17
N GLU A 215 -25.53 12.72 -9.04
CA GLU A 215 -26.96 12.50 -8.90
C GLU A 215 -27.42 11.15 -9.50
N GLY A 216 -26.51 10.36 -10.10
CA GLY A 216 -26.80 9.05 -10.67
C GLY A 216 -27.66 9.10 -11.95
N LEU A 217 -27.63 10.20 -12.69
CA LEU A 217 -28.22 10.30 -14.04
C LEU A 217 -27.32 9.66 -15.10
N ILE A 218 -26.03 9.56 -14.80
CA ILE A 218 -25.06 8.75 -15.52
C ILE A 218 -24.68 7.63 -14.58
N VAL A 219 -24.96 6.40 -14.99
CA VAL A 219 -24.56 5.19 -14.27
C VAL A 219 -23.71 4.39 -15.27
N ASP A 220 -22.40 4.36 -15.05
CA ASP A 220 -21.53 3.31 -15.59
C ASP A 220 -21.46 2.19 -14.54
#